data_AF-A0A9D2GXQ9-F1
#
_entry.id   AF-A0A9D2GXQ9-F1
#
_cell.length_a   1.000
_cell.length_b   1.000
_cell.length_c   1.000
_cell.angle_alpha   90.00
_cell.angle_beta   90.00
_cell.angle_gamma   90.00
#
_symmetry.space_group_name_H-M   'P 1'
#
loop_
_entity.id
_entity.type
_entity.pdbx_description
1 polymer ?
#
loop_
_entity_poly.entity_id
_entity_poly.type
_entity_poly.pdbx_seq_one_letter_code
_entity_poly.pdbx_strand_id
1 'polypeptide(L)' 'FLPNDLYPLEKETFRLYYTSASTDQQTIDIYIIDSFGQMQQVSFSFNNDSSENE' A
#
# COMPACT_ATOMS: atom_id res chain seq x y z
N PHE A 1 -2.00 4.31 -13.65
CA PHE A 1 -2.18 4.40 -12.19
C PHE A 1 -1.60 5.72 -11.73
N LEU A 2 -2.44 6.71 -11.46
CA LEU A 2 -1.97 7.95 -10.84
C LEU A 2 -1.94 7.75 -9.32
N PRO A 3 -1.03 8.43 -8.62
CA PRO A 3 -1.08 8.48 -7.16
C PRO A 3 -2.47 8.97 -6.72
N ASN A 4 -3.10 8.24 -5.79
CA ASN A 4 -4.41 8.56 -5.18
C ASN A 4 -5.67 8.33 -6.05
N ASP A 5 -5.58 7.53 -7.11
CA ASP A 5 -6.78 7.07 -7.83
C ASP A 5 -7.54 5.98 -7.04
N LEU A 6 -8.87 5.96 -7.20
CA LEU A 6 -9.73 4.90 -6.68
C LEU A 6 -9.94 3.81 -7.75
N TYR A 7 -9.73 2.56 -7.35
CA TYR A 7 -9.95 1.39 -8.20
C TYR A 7 -11.04 0.49 -7.58
N PRO A 8 -12.05 0.06 -8.35
CA PRO A 8 -13.07 -0.84 -7.84
C PRO A 8 -12.46 -2.21 -7.53
N LEU A 9 -12.80 -2.75 -6.36
CA LEU A 9 -12.46 -4.12 -5.98
C LEU A 9 -13.67 -5.02 -6.27
N GLU A 10 -13.56 -5.89 -7.28
CA GLU A 10 -14.66 -6.78 -7.69
C GLU A 10 -14.90 -7.94 -6.72
N LYS A 11 -13.94 -8.20 -5.83
CA LYS A 11 -13.96 -9.33 -4.89
C LYS A 11 -13.47 -8.89 -3.52
N GLU A 12 -14.03 -9.48 -2.48
CA GLU A 12 -13.60 -9.29 -1.09
C GLU A 12 -12.14 -9.73 -0.87
N THR A 13 -11.72 -10.80 -1.56
CA THR A 13 -10.33 -11.27 -1.54
C THR A 13 -9.59 -10.78 -2.77
N PHE A 14 -8.54 -9.99 -2.55
CA PHE A 14 -7.68 -9.44 -3.59
C PHE A 14 -6.21 -9.45 -3.14
N ARG A 15 -5.29 -9.15 -4.06
CA ARG A 15 -3.85 -9.06 -3.79
C ARG A 15 -3.30 -7.79 -4.43
N LEU A 16 -2.45 -7.09 -3.69
CA LEU A 16 -1.71 -5.94 -4.17
C LEU A 16 -0.25 -6.36 -4.35
N TYR A 17 0.30 -6.13 -5.55
CA TYR A 17 1.70 -6.38 -5.86
C TYR A 17 2.40 -5.04 -6.01
N TYR A 18 3.10 -4.64 -4.96
CA TYR A 18 3.89 -3.42 -4.96
C TYR A 18 5.34 -3.75 -5.34
N THR A 19 5.85 -3.07 -6.36
CA THR A 19 7.28 -3.09 -6.72
C THR A 19 7.84 -1.72 -6.40
N SER A 20 8.74 -1.65 -5.44
CA SER A 20 9.43 -0.42 -5.11
C SER A 20 10.32 0.04 -6.28
N ALA A 21 10.30 1.35 -6.55
CA ALA A 21 11.20 1.99 -7.50
C ALA A 21 12.22 2.92 -6.81
N SER A 22 12.26 2.91 -5.47
CA SER A 22 13.20 3.70 -4.67
C SER A 22 14.05 2.80 -3.78
N THR A 23 15.28 3.24 -3.51
CA THR A 23 16.22 2.58 -2.58
C THR A 23 16.03 3.06 -1.14
N ASP A 24 15.22 4.09 -0.92
CA ASP A 24 15.00 4.67 0.41
C ASP A 24 13.86 3.95 1.15
N GLN A 25 13.72 4.22 2.45
CA GLN A 25 12.56 3.79 3.22
C GLN A 25 11.27 4.33 2.60
N GLN A 26 10.27 3.46 2.44
CA GLN A 26 9.02 3.80 1.78
C GLN A 26 7.83 3.43 2.66
N THR A 27 6.93 4.38 2.83
CA THR A 27 5.64 4.15 3.49
C THR A 27 4.53 4.26 2.44
N ILE A 28 3.62 3.29 2.45
CA ILE A 28 2.45 3.27 1.58
C ILE A 28 1.21 3.19 2.45
N ASP A 29 0.36 4.19 2.31
CA ASP A 29 -0.99 4.20 2.89
C ASP A 29 -1.99 3.73 1.85
N ILE A 30 -2.72 2.66 2.17
CA ILE A 30 -3.79 2.11 1.34
C ILE A 30 -5.12 2.39 2.01
N TYR A 31 -6.05 2.97 1.24
CA TYR A 31 -7.41 3.26 1.66
C TYR A 31 -8.39 2.33 0.96
N ILE A 32 -9.19 1.61 1.74
CA ILE A 32 -10.27 0.75 1.24
C ILE A 32 -11.58 1.40 1.68
N ILE A 33 -12.43 1.73 0.71
CA ILE A 33 -13.72 2.37 0.94
C ILE A 33 -14.82 1.40 0.50
N ASP A 34 -15.79 1.14 1.37
CA ASP A 34 -16.95 0.31 1.04
C ASP A 34 -18.09 1.14 0.41
N SER A 35 -19.14 0.45 -0.07
CA SER A 35 -20.30 1.11 -0.67
C SER A 35 -21.17 1.91 0.31
N PHE A 36 -20.97 1.74 1.61
CA PHE A 36 -21.67 2.47 2.67
C PHE A 36 -20.89 3.71 3.14
N GLY A 37 -19.71 3.96 2.55
CA GLY A 37 -18.85 5.10 2.87
C GLY A 37 -17.94 4.86 4.08
N GLN A 38 -17.81 3.62 4.57
CA GLN A 38 -16.82 3.28 5.59
C GLN A 38 -15.43 3.21 4.95
N MET A 39 -14.43 3.70 5.67
CA MET A 39 -13.03 3.73 5.22
C MET A 39 -12.16 2.94 6.19
N GLN A 40 -11.38 2.01 5.65
CA GLN A 40 -10.30 1.35 6.35
C GLN A 40 -8.97 1.82 5.76
N GLN A 41 -8.10 2.38 6.60
CA GLN A 41 -6.72 2.66 6.24
C GLN A 41 -5.82 1.51 6.71
N VAL A 42 -4.89 1.12 5.85
CA VAL A 42 -3.82 0.18 6.16
C VAL A 42 -2.50 0.79 5.73
N SER A 43 -1.58 0.96 6.69
CA SER A 43 -0.26 1.54 6.45
C SER A 43 0.80 0.44 6.42
N PHE A 44 1.60 0.43 5.36
CA PHE A 44 2.76 -0.46 5.23
C PHE A 44 4.03 0.39 5.19
N SER A 45 4.93 0.13 6.13
CA SER A 45 6.26 0.72 6.15
C SER A 45 7.28 -0.31 5.69
N PHE A 46 7.84 -0.10 4.51
CA PHE A 46 8.92 -0.90 3.94
C PHE A 46 10.25 -0.25 4.34
N ASN A 47 10.94 -0.89 5.28
CA ASN A 47 12.25 -0.44 5.71
C ASN A 47 13.32 -1.03 4.79
N ASN A 48 14.14 -0.18 4.19
CA ASN A 48 15.43 -0.62 3.67
C ASN A 48 16.41 -0.59 4.85
N ASP A 49 16.31 -1.58 5.74
CA ASP A 49 17.28 -1.70 6.82
C ASP A 49 18.59 -2.18 6.19
N SER A 50 19.48 -1.25 5.88
CA SER A 50 20.84 -1.54 5.40
C SER A 50 21.75 -1.98 6.56
N SER A 51 21.21 -2.68 7.57
CA SER A 51 22.00 -3.35 8.58
C SER A 51 22.66 -4.60 7.99
N GLU A 52 23.52 -4.39 6.99
CA GLU A 52 24.69 -5.23 6.82
C GLU A 52 25.62 -4.98 8.02
N ASN A 53 25.64 -5.95 8.94
CA ASN A 53 26.71 -6.27 9.88
C ASN A 53 26.93 -5.32 11.09
N GLU A 54 26.58 -5.80 12.28
CA GLU A 54 27.58 -5.96 13.35
C GLU A 54 27.90 -7.45 13.52
#